data_AF-A0AAW0E723-F1
#
_entry.id   AF-A0AAW0E723-F1
#
_cell.length_a   1.000
_cell.length_b   1.000
_cell.length_c   1.000
_cell.angle_alpha   90.00
_cell.angle_beta   90.00
_cell.angle_gamma   90.00
#
_symmetry.space_group_name_H-M   'P 1'
#
loop_
_entity.id
_entity.type
_entity.pdbx_description
1 polymer ?
#
loop_
_entity_poly.entity_id
_entity_poly.type
_entity_poly.pdbx_seq_one_letter_code
_entity_poly.pdbx_strand_id
1 'polypeptide(L)'
;MKQKAIQGPPSESGVHQPRAHLDGINLPKDFPVPTLKQVREDAVEAKQMQQHPEEYEDIVFMFPPGSPANQETLPKHLKLGLVFNNLLPGLFKFSYFVAEGDVPEDVVSDCIWALSLFIRVMEECSENVLRAAGHVKKNNDFKMSRYITLINARAKIVSHLIKSKRVEEAVPYAKAIVDEEYSRGADAWLENPMPFMVYGETLLLSRLDDHEAVKMLRRAMLGVESDKWPADSRGVSSQVKGRALLARALRNVGADEEAGPHEKFLVNWFRKHPRTMDETSMRRLLLPEGPVLRELGGETWLDNRKQTSKTEQRLTKLCRTCGAREPLVTLMRCNNCKYTYYCSRECQRANWKLHNERAQILDKIERMSLTDPDGAKRAADWSQWCNANHDANQFGLVHALGLHQDPERGRTHIVIKYVEYVPTATKLKHKFSVVSCGVFLIKDVLRDIEVAMNLDPGEGEEYIDSVVREVRERPGEDGRKRIQFIDFSLGDGISPWLGGGATTIEAIRAHPYNPDWRKLFNVGAPPSPMKLVSGAKDVEHVF
;
A
#
# COMPACT_ATOMS: atom_id res chain seq x y z
N MET A 1 30.82 -11.34 -15.90
CA MET A 1 29.51 -10.88 -16.39
C MET A 1 28.44 -11.85 -15.86
N LYS A 2 27.59 -11.44 -14.91
CA LYS A 2 26.45 -12.26 -14.48
C LYS A 2 25.35 -12.11 -15.53
N GLN A 3 25.09 -13.16 -16.30
CA GLN A 3 23.94 -13.21 -17.21
C GLN A 3 22.66 -13.05 -16.37
N LYS A 4 21.96 -11.91 -16.55
CA LYS A 4 20.57 -11.79 -16.09
C LYS A 4 19.78 -12.79 -16.93
N ALA A 5 19.32 -13.87 -16.32
CA ALA A 5 18.37 -14.78 -16.95
C ALA A 5 17.15 -13.96 -17.37
N ILE A 6 16.92 -13.91 -18.67
CA ILE A 6 15.70 -13.33 -19.25
C ILE A 6 14.60 -14.28 -18.85
N GLN A 7 13.84 -13.92 -17.82
CA GLN A 7 12.63 -14.65 -17.44
C GLN A 7 11.66 -14.56 -18.63
N GLY A 8 11.18 -15.71 -19.11
CA GLY A 8 10.16 -15.77 -20.15
C GLY A 8 8.89 -15.03 -19.74
N PRO A 9 7.98 -14.74 -20.69
CA PRO A 9 6.73 -14.07 -20.37
C PRO A 9 5.99 -14.84 -19.26
N PRO A 10 5.47 -14.16 -18.24
CA PRO A 10 4.78 -14.80 -17.14
C PRO A 10 3.62 -15.66 -17.68
N SER A 11 3.49 -16.89 -17.20
CA SER A 11 2.40 -17.78 -17.57
C SER A 11 1.04 -17.12 -17.27
N GLU A 12 0.03 -17.33 -18.12
CA GLU A 12 -1.33 -16.79 -17.91
C GLU A 12 -1.95 -17.20 -16.56
N SER A 13 -1.44 -18.26 -15.92
CA SER A 13 -1.79 -18.66 -14.56
C SER A 13 -1.39 -17.64 -13.46
N GLY A 14 -0.60 -16.62 -13.80
CA GLY A 14 -0.14 -15.57 -12.87
C GLY A 14 -0.96 -14.28 -12.86
N VAL A 15 -2.05 -14.18 -13.63
CA VAL A 15 -2.86 -12.94 -13.66
C VAL A 15 -3.63 -12.80 -12.35
N HIS A 16 -3.12 -11.95 -11.46
CA HIS A 16 -3.77 -11.64 -10.20
C HIS A 16 -5.20 -11.14 -10.43
N GLN A 17 -6.16 -11.64 -9.65
CA GLN A 17 -7.53 -11.15 -9.70
C GLN A 17 -7.55 -9.63 -9.43
N PRO A 18 -8.27 -8.84 -10.24
CA PRO A 18 -8.41 -7.39 -10.03
C PRO A 18 -9.00 -7.08 -8.66
N ARG A 19 -8.47 -6.06 -7.96
CA ARG A 19 -8.97 -5.65 -6.64
C ARG A 19 -10.07 -4.61 -6.77
N ALA A 20 -11.14 -4.80 -6.00
CA ALA A 20 -12.12 -3.76 -5.73
C ALA A 20 -11.47 -2.65 -4.89
N HIS A 21 -11.52 -1.41 -5.36
CA HIS A 21 -10.97 -0.22 -4.70
C HIS A 21 -11.72 1.06 -5.12
N LEU A 22 -12.11 1.85 -4.11
CA LEU A 22 -12.58 3.23 -4.23
C LEU A 22 -12.00 4.07 -3.09
N ASP A 23 -11.51 5.26 -3.40
CA ASP A 23 -10.93 6.14 -2.40
C ASP A 23 -12.01 6.69 -1.47
N GLY A 24 -11.76 6.55 -0.16
CA GLY A 24 -12.69 6.99 0.89
C GLY A 24 -13.90 6.07 1.10
N ILE A 25 -14.01 4.95 0.37
CA ILE A 25 -15.13 4.00 0.49
C ILE A 25 -14.61 2.60 0.82
N ASN A 26 -15.06 2.07 1.97
CA ASN A 26 -14.83 0.68 2.34
C ASN A 26 -15.81 -0.23 1.57
N LEU A 27 -15.35 -0.85 0.50
CA LEU A 27 -16.11 -1.86 -0.23
C LEU A 27 -16.19 -3.17 0.60
N PRO A 28 -17.30 -3.94 0.51
CA PRO A 28 -17.37 -5.28 1.08
C PRO A 28 -16.22 -6.18 0.63
N LYS A 29 -15.77 -7.10 1.48
CA LYS A 29 -14.64 -8.01 1.17
C LYS A 29 -14.90 -8.90 -0.04
N ASP A 30 -16.17 -9.21 -0.26
CA ASP A 30 -16.74 -10.03 -1.32
C ASP A 30 -17.35 -9.19 -2.45
N PHE A 31 -17.01 -7.89 -2.54
CA PHE A 31 -17.53 -7.03 -3.59
C PHE A 31 -17.17 -7.61 -4.97
N PRO A 32 -18.15 -7.98 -5.80
CA PRO A 32 -17.90 -8.68 -7.04
C PRO A 32 -17.28 -7.72 -8.07
N VAL A 33 -16.09 -8.08 -8.56
CA VAL A 33 -15.41 -7.37 -9.65
C VAL A 33 -15.53 -8.20 -10.92
N PRO A 34 -15.88 -7.60 -12.06
CA PRO A 34 -15.90 -8.29 -13.35
C PRO A 34 -14.55 -8.94 -13.67
N THR A 35 -14.59 -10.13 -14.25
CA THR A 35 -13.37 -10.82 -14.71
C THR A 35 -12.78 -10.09 -15.92
N LEU A 36 -11.46 -10.18 -16.12
CA LEU A 36 -10.83 -9.57 -17.30
C LEU A 36 -11.37 -10.12 -18.63
N LYS A 37 -11.84 -11.37 -18.65
CA LYS A 37 -12.52 -11.95 -19.82
C LYS A 37 -13.80 -11.17 -20.14
N GLN A 38 -14.69 -10.99 -19.16
CA GLN A 38 -15.92 -10.23 -19.32
C GLN A 38 -15.64 -8.79 -19.75
N VAL A 39 -14.64 -8.14 -19.15
CA VAL A 39 -14.28 -6.76 -19.48
C VAL A 39 -13.79 -6.63 -20.92
N ARG A 40 -13.04 -7.62 -21.43
CA ARG A 40 -12.58 -7.64 -22.82
C ARG A 40 -13.72 -7.92 -23.79
N GLU A 41 -14.65 -8.79 -23.43
CA GLU A 41 -15.88 -9.04 -24.21
C GLU A 41 -16.70 -7.75 -24.33
N ASP A 42 -16.99 -7.09 -23.20
CA ASP A 42 -17.67 -5.80 -23.17
C ASP A 42 -16.89 -4.71 -23.93
N ALA A 43 -15.55 -4.72 -23.89
CA ALA A 43 -14.74 -3.75 -24.62
C ALA A 43 -14.79 -3.95 -26.15
N VAL A 44 -14.96 -5.18 -26.63
CA VAL A 44 -15.19 -5.47 -28.05
C VAL A 44 -16.58 -4.98 -28.46
N GLU A 45 -17.59 -5.30 -27.67
CA GLU A 45 -18.96 -4.85 -27.91
C GLU A 45 -19.07 -3.31 -27.87
N ALA A 46 -18.42 -2.65 -26.91
CA ALA A 46 -18.35 -1.20 -26.80
C ALA A 46 -17.88 -0.54 -28.11
N LYS A 47 -16.90 -1.13 -28.80
CA LYS A 47 -16.38 -0.61 -30.07
C LYS A 47 -17.39 -0.74 -31.20
N GLN A 48 -18.17 -1.83 -31.22
CA GLN A 48 -19.26 -2.02 -32.17
C GLN A 48 -20.38 -1.00 -31.92
N MET A 49 -20.79 -0.84 -30.66
CA MET A 49 -21.82 0.13 -30.26
C MET A 49 -21.41 1.57 -30.58
N GLN A 50 -20.13 1.91 -30.45
CA GLN A 50 -19.60 3.23 -30.82
C GLN A 50 -19.62 3.50 -32.32
N GLN A 51 -19.54 2.46 -33.15
CA GLN A 51 -19.60 2.59 -34.61
C GLN A 51 -21.04 2.76 -35.13
N HIS A 52 -22.02 2.22 -34.41
CA HIS A 52 -23.44 2.22 -34.77
C HIS A 52 -24.33 2.69 -33.61
N PRO A 53 -24.11 3.89 -33.03
CA PRO A 53 -24.88 4.35 -31.87
C PRO A 53 -26.39 4.44 -32.14
N GLU A 54 -26.79 4.66 -33.39
CA GLU A 54 -28.19 4.73 -33.84
C GLU A 54 -29.00 3.47 -33.59
N GLU A 55 -28.37 2.30 -33.61
CA GLU A 55 -29.05 1.02 -33.36
C GLU A 55 -29.50 0.88 -31.90
N TYR A 56 -28.89 1.67 -31.00
CA TYR A 56 -29.15 1.61 -29.56
C TYR A 56 -30.01 2.78 -29.07
N GLU A 57 -30.36 3.73 -29.95
CA GLU A 57 -31.15 4.90 -29.59
C GLU A 57 -32.59 4.55 -29.23
N ASP A 58 -33.16 3.55 -29.89
CA ASP A 58 -34.54 3.10 -29.68
C ASP A 58 -34.67 2.12 -28.52
N ILE A 59 -33.56 1.65 -27.95
CA ILE A 59 -33.58 0.82 -26.75
C ILE A 59 -34.20 1.66 -25.62
N VAL A 60 -35.43 1.30 -25.26
CA VAL A 60 -36.14 1.93 -24.15
C VAL A 60 -35.45 1.49 -22.88
N PHE A 61 -34.66 2.39 -22.29
CA PHE A 61 -34.19 2.23 -20.91
C PHE A 61 -35.40 2.29 -20.00
N MET A 62 -36.00 1.13 -19.73
CA MET A 62 -37.20 1.05 -18.90
C MET A 62 -36.77 1.18 -17.44
N PHE A 63 -36.97 2.37 -16.86
CA PHE A 63 -36.95 2.52 -15.42
C PHE A 63 -38.10 1.71 -14.81
N PRO A 64 -38.03 1.33 -13.53
CA PRO A 64 -39.13 0.65 -12.84
C PRO A 64 -40.48 1.35 -13.11
N PRO A 65 -41.57 0.60 -13.36
CA PRO A 65 -42.89 1.19 -13.59
C PRO A 65 -43.26 2.18 -12.48
N GLY A 66 -43.76 3.36 -12.87
CA GLY A 66 -44.08 4.44 -11.94
C GLY A 66 -42.89 5.27 -11.45
N SER A 67 -41.66 5.00 -11.91
CA SER A 67 -40.52 5.87 -11.63
C SER A 67 -40.75 7.28 -12.20
N PRO A 68 -40.51 8.35 -11.43
CA PRO A 68 -40.55 9.73 -11.94
C PRO A 68 -39.63 9.96 -13.15
N ALA A 69 -38.54 9.19 -13.25
CA ALA A 69 -37.60 9.25 -14.37
C ALA A 69 -38.23 8.91 -15.72
N ASN A 70 -39.35 8.16 -15.75
CA ASN A 70 -40.08 7.86 -16.98
C ASN A 70 -40.77 9.10 -17.59
N GLN A 71 -40.90 10.20 -16.84
CA GLN A 71 -41.50 11.44 -17.32
C GLN A 71 -40.45 12.44 -17.85
N GLU A 72 -39.16 12.15 -17.68
CA GLU A 72 -38.08 13.06 -18.05
C GLU A 72 -37.57 12.77 -19.47
N THR A 73 -37.61 13.78 -20.35
CA THR A 73 -36.99 13.69 -21.67
C THR A 73 -35.48 13.86 -21.54
N LEU A 74 -34.73 12.77 -21.72
CA LEU A 74 -33.27 12.81 -21.69
C LEU A 74 -32.69 13.19 -23.07
N PRO A 75 -31.66 14.06 -23.12
CA PRO A 75 -30.84 14.22 -24.30
C PRO A 75 -30.31 12.87 -24.81
N LYS A 76 -30.25 12.73 -26.14
CA LYS A 76 -29.85 11.49 -26.83
C LYS A 76 -28.54 10.90 -26.30
N HIS A 77 -27.52 11.73 -26.06
CA HIS A 77 -26.23 11.27 -25.55
C HIS A 77 -26.29 10.73 -24.11
N LEU A 78 -27.19 11.23 -23.26
CA LEU A 78 -27.38 10.70 -21.90
C LEU A 78 -28.16 9.39 -21.92
N LYS A 79 -29.16 9.28 -22.80
CA LYS A 79 -29.87 8.02 -23.03
C LYS A 79 -28.88 6.92 -23.45
N LEU A 80 -28.03 7.20 -24.44
CA LEU A 80 -26.98 6.26 -24.86
C LEU A 80 -26.00 5.93 -23.73
N GLY A 81 -25.62 6.91 -22.91
CA GLY A 81 -24.74 6.67 -21.75
C GLY A 81 -25.32 5.69 -20.74
N LEU A 82 -26.62 5.82 -20.43
CA LEU A 82 -27.33 4.89 -19.54
C LEU A 82 -27.49 3.51 -20.18
N VAL A 83 -27.79 3.45 -21.49
CA VAL A 83 -27.90 2.19 -22.24
C VAL A 83 -26.55 1.45 -22.24
N PHE A 84 -25.44 2.12 -22.57
CA PHE A 84 -24.12 1.50 -22.59
C PHE A 84 -23.70 1.01 -21.21
N ASN A 85 -23.94 1.78 -20.14
CA ASN A 85 -23.64 1.34 -18.78
C ASN A 85 -24.45 0.09 -18.36
N ASN A 86 -25.66 -0.10 -18.92
CA ASN A 86 -26.48 -1.27 -18.64
C ASN A 86 -26.11 -2.50 -19.47
N LEU A 87 -25.81 -2.30 -20.76
CA LEU A 87 -25.44 -3.37 -21.69
C LEU A 87 -23.99 -3.85 -21.52
N LEU A 88 -23.10 -2.98 -21.02
CA LEU A 88 -21.67 -3.27 -20.81
C LEU A 88 -21.28 -3.23 -19.31
N PRO A 89 -21.98 -3.96 -18.43
CA PRO A 89 -21.83 -3.80 -17.00
C PRO A 89 -20.46 -4.24 -16.49
N GLY A 90 -19.79 -5.17 -17.19
CA GLY A 90 -18.44 -5.62 -16.88
C GLY A 90 -17.43 -4.49 -17.06
N LEU A 91 -17.43 -3.82 -18.22
CA LEU A 91 -16.52 -2.72 -18.49
C LEU A 91 -16.76 -1.53 -17.55
N PHE A 92 -18.00 -1.09 -17.35
CA PHE A 92 -18.29 0.07 -16.49
C PHE A 92 -17.97 -0.18 -15.03
N LYS A 93 -18.39 -1.34 -14.47
CA LYS A 93 -18.06 -1.69 -13.08
C LYS A 93 -16.57 -1.88 -12.90
N PHE A 94 -15.89 -2.51 -13.85
CA PHE A 94 -14.44 -2.69 -13.77
C PHE A 94 -13.72 -1.34 -13.76
N SER A 95 -14.04 -0.46 -14.70
CA SER A 95 -13.44 0.86 -14.81
C SER A 95 -13.61 1.71 -13.55
N TYR A 96 -14.78 1.65 -12.93
CA TYR A 96 -15.06 2.43 -11.72
C TYR A 96 -14.55 1.78 -10.44
N PHE A 97 -14.72 0.47 -10.24
CA PHE A 97 -14.42 -0.20 -8.97
C PHE A 97 -13.05 -0.86 -8.90
N VAL A 98 -12.25 -0.95 -9.98
CA VAL A 98 -10.94 -1.63 -9.92
C VAL A 98 -9.80 -0.69 -9.53
N ALA A 99 -8.87 -1.18 -8.72
CA ALA A 99 -7.63 -0.46 -8.40
C ALA A 99 -6.87 -0.11 -9.69
N GLU A 100 -6.44 1.14 -9.84
CA GLU A 100 -5.86 1.64 -11.10
C GLU A 100 -4.63 0.83 -11.58
N GLY A 101 -3.84 0.32 -10.65
CA GLY A 101 -2.67 -0.52 -10.93
C GLY A 101 -3.02 -1.92 -11.46
N ASP A 102 -4.27 -2.37 -11.27
CA ASP A 102 -4.75 -3.67 -11.73
C ASP A 102 -5.41 -3.59 -13.12
N VAL A 103 -5.54 -2.40 -13.72
CA VAL A 103 -6.12 -2.21 -15.06
C VAL A 103 -5.05 -2.51 -16.13
N PRO A 104 -5.21 -3.58 -16.94
CA PRO A 104 -4.26 -3.93 -17.98
C PRO A 104 -4.16 -2.88 -19.08
N GLU A 105 -3.00 -2.78 -19.73
CA GLU A 105 -2.77 -1.80 -20.79
C GLU A 105 -3.72 -1.98 -21.99
N ASP A 106 -4.10 -3.22 -22.31
CA ASP A 106 -4.97 -3.55 -23.45
C ASP A 106 -6.41 -3.06 -23.31
N VAL A 107 -6.87 -2.75 -22.08
CA VAL A 107 -8.23 -2.25 -21.82
C VAL A 107 -8.26 -0.84 -21.23
N VAL A 108 -7.11 -0.18 -21.01
CA VAL A 108 -7.05 1.18 -20.44
C VAL A 108 -7.89 2.18 -21.25
N SER A 109 -7.80 2.14 -22.59
CA SER A 109 -8.54 3.06 -23.46
C SER A 109 -10.05 2.87 -23.34
N ASP A 110 -10.48 1.62 -23.22
CA ASP A 110 -11.90 1.25 -23.05
C ASP A 110 -12.42 1.70 -21.67
N CYS A 111 -11.59 1.58 -20.62
CA CYS A 111 -11.91 2.11 -19.30
C CYS A 111 -12.01 3.64 -19.26
N ILE A 112 -11.12 4.35 -19.99
CA ILE A 112 -11.19 5.81 -20.14
C ILE A 112 -12.52 6.22 -20.76
N TRP A 113 -12.91 5.57 -21.86
CA TRP A 113 -14.19 5.83 -22.53
C TRP A 113 -15.39 5.60 -21.61
N ALA A 114 -15.42 4.46 -20.92
CA ALA A 114 -16.51 4.12 -20.00
C ALA A 114 -16.61 5.15 -18.84
N LEU A 115 -15.48 5.56 -18.25
CA LEU A 115 -15.44 6.57 -17.21
C LEU A 115 -15.88 7.94 -17.72
N SER A 116 -15.47 8.37 -18.92
CA SER A 116 -15.90 9.64 -19.52
C SER A 116 -17.42 9.70 -19.65
N LEU A 117 -18.03 8.61 -20.14
CA LEU A 117 -19.48 8.53 -20.32
C LEU A 117 -20.20 8.49 -18.96
N PHE A 118 -19.66 7.72 -18.02
CA PHE A 118 -20.21 7.63 -16.66
C PHE A 118 -20.17 8.98 -15.93
N ILE A 119 -19.06 9.73 -16.02
CA ILE A 119 -18.95 11.08 -15.47
C ILE A 119 -20.03 12.00 -16.04
N ARG A 120 -20.23 11.96 -17.37
CA ARG A 120 -21.23 12.78 -18.05
C ARG A 120 -22.66 12.46 -17.59
N VAL A 121 -23.00 11.19 -17.46
CA VAL A 121 -24.29 10.74 -16.91
C VAL A 121 -24.47 11.28 -15.48
N MET A 122 -23.46 11.15 -14.63
CA MET A 122 -23.51 11.62 -13.25
C MET A 122 -23.62 13.16 -13.13
N GLU A 123 -23.05 13.91 -14.08
CA GLU A 123 -23.11 15.37 -14.13
C GLU A 123 -24.46 15.90 -14.66
N GLU A 124 -24.97 15.33 -15.74
CA GLU A 124 -26.09 15.93 -16.48
C GLU A 124 -27.45 15.33 -16.11
N CYS A 125 -27.52 14.10 -15.59
CA CYS A 125 -28.79 13.50 -15.19
C CYS A 125 -29.34 14.06 -13.87
N SER A 126 -30.67 14.09 -13.77
CA SER A 126 -31.39 14.46 -12.55
C SER A 126 -31.22 13.40 -11.46
N GLU A 127 -31.55 13.77 -10.22
CA GLU A 127 -31.59 12.85 -9.10
C GLU A 127 -32.54 11.67 -9.35
N ASN A 128 -33.73 11.93 -9.91
CA ASN A 128 -34.71 10.88 -10.19
C ASN A 128 -34.15 9.84 -11.16
N VAL A 129 -33.52 10.29 -12.24
CA VAL A 129 -32.91 9.43 -13.26
C VAL A 129 -31.77 8.60 -12.65
N LEU A 130 -30.87 9.23 -11.90
CA LEU A 130 -29.73 8.54 -11.27
C LEU A 130 -30.17 7.53 -10.20
N ARG A 131 -31.24 7.84 -9.45
CA ARG A 131 -31.85 6.89 -8.50
C ARG A 131 -32.51 5.73 -9.22
N ALA A 132 -33.25 6.01 -10.29
CA ALA A 132 -33.94 5.00 -11.07
C ALA A 132 -32.97 4.07 -11.82
N ALA A 133 -31.82 4.59 -12.27
CA ALA A 133 -30.72 3.82 -12.85
C ALA A 133 -29.89 3.05 -11.79
N GLY A 134 -30.15 3.24 -10.50
CA GLY A 134 -29.45 2.57 -9.41
C GLY A 134 -28.07 3.13 -9.08
N HIS A 135 -27.68 4.27 -9.65
CA HIS A 135 -26.42 4.95 -9.33
C HIS A 135 -26.43 5.60 -7.94
N VAL A 136 -27.61 6.02 -7.46
CA VAL A 136 -27.79 6.56 -6.11
C VAL A 136 -28.86 5.78 -5.36
N LYS A 137 -28.50 5.17 -4.24
CA LYS A 137 -29.45 4.42 -3.39
C LYS A 137 -30.50 5.35 -2.80
N LYS A 138 -31.77 4.92 -2.75
CA LYS A 138 -32.92 5.71 -2.27
C LYS A 138 -32.70 6.45 -0.94
N ASN A 139 -31.95 5.85 -0.02
CA ASN A 139 -31.73 6.41 1.32
C ASN A 139 -30.43 7.21 1.46
N ASN A 140 -29.61 7.28 0.41
CA ASN A 140 -28.38 8.07 0.44
C ASN A 140 -28.67 9.54 0.09
N ASP A 141 -27.94 10.43 0.74
CA ASP A 141 -27.88 11.84 0.35
C ASP A 141 -27.37 11.97 -1.08
N PHE A 142 -28.17 12.62 -1.95
CA PHE A 142 -27.88 12.69 -3.37
C PHE A 142 -26.62 13.50 -3.66
N LYS A 143 -26.47 14.67 -3.01
CA LYS A 143 -25.34 15.56 -3.23
C LYS A 143 -24.02 14.89 -2.84
N MET A 144 -23.96 14.28 -1.66
CA MET A 144 -22.79 13.57 -1.18
C MET A 144 -22.48 12.34 -2.04
N SER A 145 -23.50 11.56 -2.43
CA SER A 145 -23.29 10.37 -3.30
C SER A 145 -22.75 10.78 -4.66
N ARG A 146 -23.29 11.84 -5.25
CA ARG A 146 -22.84 12.38 -6.53
C ARG A 146 -21.42 12.94 -6.43
N TYR A 147 -21.11 13.71 -5.39
CA TYR A 147 -19.77 14.22 -5.09
C TYR A 147 -18.73 13.08 -5.01
N ILE A 148 -18.96 12.10 -4.14
CA ILE A 148 -18.04 10.97 -3.95
C ILE A 148 -17.85 10.19 -5.27
N THR A 149 -18.94 9.99 -6.01
CA THR A 149 -18.91 9.26 -7.28
C THR A 149 -18.08 9.99 -8.32
N LEU A 150 -18.34 11.29 -8.52
CA LEU A 150 -17.64 12.12 -9.50
C LEU A 150 -16.15 12.28 -9.16
N ILE A 151 -15.80 12.53 -7.90
CA ILE A 151 -14.40 12.65 -7.49
C ILE A 151 -13.63 11.36 -7.78
N ASN A 152 -14.18 10.20 -7.42
CA ASN A 152 -13.54 8.91 -7.69
C ASN A 152 -13.42 8.63 -9.20
N ALA A 153 -14.49 8.86 -9.97
CA ALA A 153 -14.47 8.61 -11.41
C ALA A 153 -13.47 9.53 -12.14
N ARG A 154 -13.46 10.82 -11.78
CA ARG A 154 -12.51 11.82 -12.32
C ARG A 154 -11.06 11.50 -11.93
N ALA A 155 -10.81 11.09 -10.68
CA ALA A 155 -9.45 10.72 -10.25
C ALA A 155 -8.92 9.52 -11.06
N LYS A 156 -9.75 8.49 -11.26
CA LYS A 156 -9.39 7.29 -12.04
C LYS A 156 -9.13 7.61 -13.51
N ILE A 157 -10.01 8.38 -14.15
CA ILE A 157 -9.79 8.74 -15.56
C ILE A 157 -8.54 9.60 -15.73
N VAL A 158 -8.25 10.53 -14.81
CA VAL A 158 -7.00 11.30 -14.81
C VAL A 158 -5.80 10.36 -14.73
N SER A 159 -5.82 9.39 -13.82
CA SER A 159 -4.73 8.41 -13.69
C SER A 159 -4.55 7.57 -14.96
N HIS A 160 -5.63 7.09 -15.58
CA HIS A 160 -5.58 6.32 -16.82
C HIS A 160 -5.12 7.15 -18.02
N LEU A 161 -5.56 8.40 -18.14
CA LEU A 161 -5.10 9.32 -19.18
C LEU A 161 -3.61 9.63 -19.04
N ILE A 162 -3.11 9.85 -17.81
CA ILE A 162 -1.68 10.02 -17.56
C ILE A 162 -0.91 8.73 -17.92
N LYS A 163 -1.41 7.55 -17.50
CA LYS A 163 -0.79 6.25 -17.81
C LYS A 163 -0.71 6.00 -19.33
N SER A 164 -1.73 6.41 -20.08
CA SER A 164 -1.79 6.30 -21.55
C SER A 164 -1.12 7.45 -22.30
N LYS A 165 -0.41 8.35 -21.60
CA LYS A 165 0.28 9.52 -22.19
C LYS A 165 -0.65 10.50 -22.91
N ARG A 166 -1.92 10.59 -22.49
CA ARG A 166 -2.96 11.52 -22.97
C ARG A 166 -3.21 12.62 -21.93
N VAL A 167 -2.16 13.30 -21.50
CA VAL A 167 -2.19 14.14 -20.29
C VAL A 167 -3.04 15.39 -20.48
N GLU A 168 -3.05 15.97 -21.67
CA GLU A 168 -3.83 17.16 -22.02
C GLU A 168 -5.33 16.93 -21.81
N GLU A 169 -5.80 15.73 -22.14
CA GLU A 169 -7.19 15.31 -21.93
C GLU A 169 -7.56 15.13 -20.45
N ALA A 170 -6.58 14.92 -19.57
CA ALA A 170 -6.80 14.76 -18.14
C ALA A 170 -7.05 16.11 -17.42
N VAL A 171 -6.56 17.21 -18.00
CA VAL A 171 -6.63 18.56 -17.40
C VAL A 171 -8.06 18.98 -17.03
N PRO A 172 -9.08 18.90 -17.91
CA PRO A 172 -10.45 19.29 -17.55
C PRO A 172 -11.02 18.45 -16.39
N TYR A 173 -10.74 17.15 -16.35
CA TYR A 173 -11.20 16.29 -15.26
C TYR A 173 -10.52 16.65 -13.94
N ALA A 174 -9.19 16.86 -13.95
CA ALA A 174 -8.45 17.26 -12.76
C ALA A 174 -8.88 18.64 -12.23
N LYS A 175 -9.13 19.60 -13.14
CA LYS A 175 -9.68 20.90 -12.79
C LYS A 175 -11.05 20.78 -12.14
N ALA A 176 -11.94 19.95 -12.70
CA ALA A 176 -13.28 19.74 -12.15
C ALA A 176 -13.26 19.14 -10.73
N ILE A 177 -12.26 18.32 -10.39
CA ILE A 177 -12.05 17.86 -9.00
C ILE A 177 -11.75 19.05 -8.09
N VAL A 178 -10.85 19.96 -8.49
CA VAL A 178 -10.48 21.15 -7.70
C VAL A 178 -11.64 22.14 -7.58
N ASP A 179 -12.39 22.38 -8.66
CA ASP A 179 -13.56 23.26 -8.64
C ASP A 179 -14.63 22.75 -7.65
N GLU A 180 -14.81 21.42 -7.59
CA GLU A 180 -15.71 20.77 -6.63
C GLU A 180 -15.22 20.94 -5.19
N GLU A 181 -13.91 20.81 -4.91
CA GLU A 181 -13.36 21.12 -3.58
C GLU A 181 -13.56 22.60 -3.21
N TYR A 182 -13.37 23.53 -4.15
CA TYR A 182 -13.61 24.94 -3.92
C TYR A 182 -15.06 25.26 -3.56
N SER A 183 -16.02 24.52 -4.12
CA SER A 183 -17.43 24.68 -3.75
C SER A 183 -17.71 24.39 -2.26
N ARG A 184 -16.81 23.66 -1.59
CA ARG A 184 -16.90 23.33 -0.16
C ARG A 184 -16.22 24.35 0.75
N GLY A 185 -15.33 25.19 0.22
CA GLY A 185 -14.67 26.25 0.98
C GLY A 185 -13.47 26.85 0.26
N ALA A 186 -13.19 28.13 0.54
CA ALA A 186 -12.07 28.85 -0.06
C ALA A 186 -10.71 28.23 0.28
N ASP A 187 -10.57 27.61 1.46
CA ASP A 187 -9.32 27.00 1.94
C ASP A 187 -9.33 25.46 1.88
N ALA A 188 -10.14 24.87 0.99
CA ALA A 188 -10.32 23.41 0.90
C ALA A 188 -8.99 22.63 0.72
N TRP A 189 -7.95 23.25 0.16
CA TRP A 189 -6.63 22.63 0.02
C TRP A 189 -5.92 22.35 1.36
N LEU A 190 -6.30 23.03 2.45
CA LEU A 190 -5.76 22.75 3.79
C LEU A 190 -6.35 21.45 4.38
N GLU A 191 -7.57 21.10 3.98
CA GLU A 191 -8.26 19.90 4.45
C GLU A 191 -8.03 18.70 3.54
N ASN A 192 -7.96 18.96 2.22
CA ASN A 192 -7.77 17.95 1.19
C ASN A 192 -6.77 18.43 0.12
N PRO A 193 -5.45 18.38 0.38
CA PRO A 193 -4.43 18.83 -0.56
C PRO A 193 -4.31 17.95 -1.82
N MET A 194 -4.83 16.73 -1.83
CA MET A 194 -4.58 15.75 -2.91
C MET A 194 -5.18 16.16 -4.26
N PRO A 195 -6.45 16.60 -4.36
CA PRO A 195 -7.01 17.19 -5.59
C PRO A 195 -6.14 18.26 -6.23
N PHE A 196 -5.62 19.18 -5.42
CA PHE A 196 -4.76 20.28 -5.87
C PHE A 196 -3.41 19.77 -6.38
N MET A 197 -2.85 18.75 -5.70
CA MET A 197 -1.62 18.09 -6.16
C MET A 197 -1.83 17.37 -7.49
N VAL A 198 -2.95 16.66 -7.66
CA VAL A 198 -3.30 15.96 -8.91
C VAL A 198 -3.47 16.96 -10.06
N TYR A 199 -4.18 18.06 -9.83
CA TYR A 199 -4.36 19.09 -10.86
C TYR A 199 -3.04 19.78 -11.23
N GLY A 200 -2.24 20.16 -10.22
CA GLY A 200 -0.91 20.73 -10.45
C GLY A 200 0.04 19.78 -11.18
N GLU A 201 0.03 18.48 -10.84
CA GLU A 201 0.78 17.46 -11.57
C GLU A 201 0.31 17.35 -13.04
N THR A 202 -1.00 17.37 -13.25
CA THR A 202 -1.59 17.22 -14.60
C THR A 202 -1.22 18.41 -15.49
N LEU A 203 -1.29 19.64 -14.98
CA LEU A 203 -0.84 20.86 -15.68
C LEU A 203 0.66 20.83 -15.99
N LEU A 204 1.45 20.40 -15.01
CA LEU A 204 2.90 20.29 -15.15
C LEU A 204 3.31 19.28 -16.23
N LEU A 205 2.60 18.15 -16.31
CA LEU A 205 2.88 17.11 -17.30
C LEU A 205 2.37 17.50 -18.70
N SER A 206 1.25 18.22 -18.81
CA SER A 206 0.68 18.65 -20.09
C SER A 206 1.30 19.93 -20.66
N ARG A 207 2.07 20.67 -19.85
CA ARG A 207 2.70 21.95 -20.22
C ARG A 207 1.72 23.04 -20.66
N LEU A 208 0.44 22.91 -20.33
CA LEU A 208 -0.58 23.90 -20.73
C LEU A 208 -0.48 25.20 -19.91
N ASP A 209 -0.17 25.11 -18.62
CA ASP A 209 -0.06 26.27 -17.73
C ASP A 209 0.85 25.97 -16.53
N ASP A 210 2.15 26.23 -16.69
CA ASP A 210 3.15 26.00 -15.64
C ASP A 210 2.97 26.97 -14.44
N HIS A 211 2.40 28.16 -14.64
CA HIS A 211 2.16 29.12 -13.55
C HIS A 211 1.02 28.67 -12.64
N GLU A 212 -0.10 28.22 -13.22
CA GLU A 212 -1.19 27.64 -12.46
C GLU A 212 -0.75 26.32 -11.80
N ALA A 213 0.10 25.53 -12.45
CA ALA A 213 0.71 24.33 -11.84
C ALA A 213 1.48 24.69 -10.54
N VAL A 214 2.35 25.70 -10.58
CA VAL A 214 3.08 26.19 -9.38
C VAL A 214 2.11 26.60 -8.28
N LYS A 215 1.07 27.39 -8.60
CA LYS A 215 0.08 27.86 -7.63
C LYS A 215 -0.67 26.70 -6.98
N MET A 216 -1.12 25.71 -7.75
CA MET A 216 -1.82 24.52 -7.24
C MET A 216 -0.91 23.68 -6.35
N LEU A 217 0.35 23.45 -6.77
CA LEU A 217 1.32 22.67 -6.02
C LEU A 217 1.74 23.37 -4.71
N ARG A 218 1.87 24.70 -4.70
CA ARG A 218 2.09 25.46 -3.45
C ARG A 218 0.93 25.28 -2.47
N ARG A 219 -0.32 25.40 -2.94
CA ARG A 219 -1.52 25.18 -2.12
C ARG A 219 -1.55 23.76 -1.53
N ALA A 220 -1.30 22.75 -2.36
CA ALA A 220 -1.21 21.37 -1.92
C ALA A 220 -0.12 21.16 -0.86
N MET A 221 1.05 21.77 -1.04
CA MET A 221 2.15 21.68 -0.08
C MET A 221 1.82 22.33 1.26
N LEU A 222 1.15 23.49 1.27
CA LEU A 222 0.66 24.10 2.51
C LEU A 222 -0.30 23.17 3.27
N GLY A 223 -1.19 22.47 2.55
CA GLY A 223 -2.08 21.48 3.16
C GLY A 223 -1.33 20.28 3.73
N VAL A 224 -0.39 19.71 2.97
CA VAL A 224 0.42 18.54 3.39
C VAL A 224 1.31 18.85 4.61
N GLU A 225 1.77 20.09 4.74
CA GLU A 225 2.62 20.55 5.84
C GLU A 225 1.82 21.08 7.04
N SER A 226 0.49 21.11 6.95
CA SER A 226 -0.36 21.47 8.08
C SER A 226 -0.47 20.35 9.10
N ASP A 227 -0.69 20.70 10.37
CA ASP A 227 -0.91 19.73 11.46
C ASP A 227 -2.18 18.88 11.27
N LYS A 228 -3.06 19.26 10.33
CA LYS A 228 -4.28 18.50 9.99
C LYS A 228 -3.99 17.32 9.07
N TRP A 229 -2.90 17.36 8.31
CA TRP A 229 -2.57 16.29 7.39
C TRP A 229 -1.92 15.11 8.13
N PRO A 230 -2.28 13.85 7.81
CA PRO A 230 -1.70 12.70 8.50
C PRO A 230 -0.17 12.69 8.38
N ALA A 231 0.52 12.64 9.52
CA ALA A 231 1.98 12.52 9.56
C ALA A 231 2.49 11.09 9.26
N ASP A 232 1.63 10.22 8.72
CA ASP A 232 1.93 8.83 8.39
C ASP A 232 2.78 8.73 7.09
N SER A 233 2.97 7.50 6.60
CA SER A 233 3.66 7.21 5.35
C SER A 233 3.01 7.86 4.12
N ARG A 234 1.67 8.00 4.10
CA ARG A 234 1.00 8.72 3.01
C ARG A 234 1.36 10.19 3.07
N GLY A 235 1.37 10.77 4.27
CA GLY A 235 1.88 12.12 4.50
C GLY A 235 3.26 12.33 3.91
N VAL A 236 4.22 11.49 4.28
CA VAL A 236 5.60 11.59 3.82
C VAL A 236 5.68 11.42 2.30
N SER A 237 4.95 10.45 1.74
CA SER A 237 4.90 10.22 0.29
C SER A 237 4.33 11.44 -0.44
N SER A 238 3.25 12.03 0.06
CA SER A 238 2.66 13.26 -0.50
C SER A 238 3.62 14.45 -0.39
N GLN A 239 4.36 14.58 0.71
CA GLN A 239 5.34 15.66 0.86
C GLN A 239 6.50 15.52 -0.14
N VAL A 240 7.05 14.31 -0.28
CA VAL A 240 8.14 14.04 -1.25
C VAL A 240 7.65 14.25 -2.68
N LYS A 241 6.46 13.72 -3.02
CA LYS A 241 5.84 13.90 -4.34
C LYS A 241 5.61 15.39 -4.63
N GLY A 242 4.93 16.09 -3.72
CA GLY A 242 4.60 17.51 -3.87
C GLY A 242 5.83 18.39 -4.03
N ARG A 243 6.90 18.15 -3.24
CA ARG A 243 8.16 18.89 -3.37
C ARG A 243 8.86 18.65 -4.71
N ALA A 244 8.85 17.41 -5.21
CA ALA A 244 9.46 17.10 -6.50
C ALA A 244 8.70 17.70 -7.68
N LEU A 245 7.36 17.66 -7.63
CA LEU A 245 6.51 18.31 -8.63
C LEU A 245 6.68 19.83 -8.58
N LEU A 246 6.64 20.44 -7.39
CA LEU A 246 6.78 21.88 -7.21
C LEU A 246 8.15 22.38 -7.68
N ALA A 247 9.24 21.68 -7.33
CA ALA A 247 10.57 22.02 -7.81
C ALA A 247 10.63 22.06 -9.34
N ARG A 248 10.07 21.04 -10.01
CA ARG A 248 10.02 20.98 -11.47
C ARG A 248 9.16 22.10 -12.08
N ALA A 249 8.00 22.39 -11.51
CA ALA A 249 7.13 23.47 -11.96
C ALA A 249 7.82 24.85 -11.79
N LEU A 250 8.52 25.07 -10.68
CA LEU A 250 9.30 26.29 -10.43
C LEU A 250 10.41 26.48 -11.47
N ARG A 251 11.14 25.40 -11.83
CA ARG A 251 12.14 25.43 -12.91
C ARG A 251 11.51 25.81 -14.26
N ASN A 252 10.33 25.28 -14.57
CA ASN A 252 9.64 25.59 -15.83
C ASN A 252 9.31 27.07 -15.98
N VAL A 253 9.00 27.77 -14.88
CA VAL A 253 8.70 29.20 -14.87
C VAL A 253 9.92 30.09 -14.58
N GLY A 254 11.14 29.53 -14.56
CA GLY A 254 12.39 30.26 -14.30
C GLY A 254 12.61 30.67 -12.84
N ALA A 255 11.86 30.13 -11.89
CA ALA A 255 12.00 30.40 -10.45
C ALA A 255 13.06 29.51 -9.78
N ASP A 256 14.28 29.55 -10.31
CA ASP A 256 15.38 28.65 -9.95
C ASP A 256 15.79 28.72 -8.47
N GLU A 257 15.80 29.93 -7.90
CA GLU A 257 16.17 30.16 -6.50
C GLU A 257 15.18 29.50 -5.53
N GLU A 258 13.89 29.49 -5.88
CA GLU A 258 12.85 28.85 -5.09
C GLU A 258 12.85 27.33 -5.26
N ALA A 259 13.21 26.82 -6.45
CA ALA A 259 13.31 25.38 -6.70
C ALA A 259 14.44 24.73 -5.87
N GLY A 260 15.58 25.41 -5.72
CA GLY A 260 16.79 24.87 -5.09
C GLY A 260 16.60 24.22 -3.71
N PRO A 261 15.91 24.88 -2.74
CA PRO A 261 15.62 24.28 -1.44
C PRO A 261 14.82 22.97 -1.51
N HIS A 262 13.84 22.88 -2.42
CA HIS A 262 13.06 21.65 -2.62
C HIS A 262 13.94 20.53 -3.19
N GLU A 263 14.78 20.84 -4.18
CA GLU A 263 15.72 19.88 -4.77
C GLU A 263 16.72 19.34 -3.74
N LYS A 264 17.33 20.24 -2.96
CA LYS A 264 18.26 19.87 -1.88
C LYS A 264 17.59 18.98 -0.83
N PHE A 265 16.35 19.26 -0.47
CA PHE A 265 15.58 18.38 0.41
C PHE A 265 15.42 16.99 -0.20
N LEU A 266 14.97 16.91 -1.46
CA LEU A 266 14.69 15.64 -2.15
C LEU A 266 15.94 14.78 -2.29
N VAL A 267 17.06 15.36 -2.70
CA VAL A 267 18.31 14.61 -2.83
C VAL A 267 18.74 14.01 -1.48
N ASN A 268 18.68 14.81 -0.41
CA ASN A 268 19.00 14.34 0.93
C ASN A 268 18.03 13.27 1.41
N TRP A 269 16.74 13.39 1.09
CA TRP A 269 15.72 12.43 1.46
C TRP A 269 15.92 11.11 0.71
N PHE A 270 16.08 11.14 -0.62
CA PHE A 270 16.26 9.94 -1.45
C PHE A 270 17.56 9.20 -1.14
N ARG A 271 18.66 9.90 -0.84
CA ARG A 271 19.90 9.27 -0.33
C ARG A 271 19.67 8.52 1.00
N LYS A 272 18.76 9.02 1.85
CA LYS A 272 18.43 8.40 3.14
C LYS A 272 17.39 7.29 3.04
N HIS A 273 16.50 7.38 2.05
CA HIS A 273 15.26 6.60 1.88
C HIS A 273 15.08 6.08 0.44
N PRO A 274 16.08 5.36 -0.12
CA PRO A 274 16.11 5.05 -1.55
C PRO A 274 15.06 4.02 -2.00
N ARG A 275 14.26 3.46 -1.10
CA ARG A 275 13.24 2.43 -1.41
C ARG A 275 11.90 2.67 -0.71
N THR A 276 11.67 3.86 -0.19
CA THR A 276 10.40 4.19 0.49
C THR A 276 9.25 4.34 -0.50
N MET A 277 9.54 4.71 -1.75
CA MET A 277 8.56 4.73 -2.85
C MET A 277 8.84 3.56 -3.80
N ASP A 278 7.79 3.02 -4.41
CA ASP A 278 7.91 1.98 -5.42
C ASP A 278 8.60 2.50 -6.69
N GLU A 279 9.11 1.57 -7.50
CA GLU A 279 9.89 1.88 -8.70
C GLU A 279 9.11 2.72 -9.71
N THR A 280 7.82 2.41 -9.91
CA THR A 280 6.96 3.10 -10.86
C THR A 280 6.74 4.55 -10.44
N SER A 281 6.42 4.77 -9.16
CA SER A 281 6.27 6.11 -8.58
C SER A 281 7.58 6.91 -8.66
N MET A 282 8.72 6.28 -8.34
CA MET A 282 10.04 6.91 -8.40
C MET A 282 10.40 7.38 -9.81
N ARG A 283 10.20 6.52 -10.82
CA ARG A 283 10.47 6.85 -12.22
C ARG A 283 9.57 7.97 -12.70
N ARG A 284 8.26 7.87 -12.46
CA ARG A 284 7.30 8.93 -12.81
C ARG A 284 7.69 10.28 -12.20
N LEU A 285 8.17 10.28 -10.96
CA LEU A 285 8.50 11.50 -10.24
C LEU A 285 9.83 12.13 -10.69
N LEU A 286 10.86 11.31 -10.95
CA LEU A 286 12.21 11.80 -11.22
C LEU A 286 12.56 11.87 -12.71
N LEU A 287 11.75 11.29 -13.59
CA LEU A 287 11.92 11.38 -15.04
C LEU A 287 10.97 12.42 -15.66
N PRO A 288 11.39 13.12 -16.74
CA PRO A 288 12.73 13.11 -17.33
C PRO A 288 13.81 13.66 -16.38
N GLU A 289 15.08 13.37 -16.64
CA GLU A 289 16.19 13.70 -15.74
C GLU A 289 16.26 15.21 -15.44
N GLY A 290 15.99 15.56 -14.18
CA GLY A 290 16.13 16.92 -13.64
C GLY A 290 17.32 17.05 -12.67
N PRO A 291 17.49 18.23 -12.04
CA PRO A 291 18.58 18.50 -11.10
C PRO A 291 18.68 17.47 -9.96
N VAL A 292 17.54 17.05 -9.41
CA VAL A 292 17.49 16.03 -8.34
C VAL A 292 18.06 14.69 -8.80
N LEU A 293 17.62 14.17 -9.94
CA LEU A 293 18.10 12.87 -10.42
C LEU A 293 19.57 12.94 -10.83
N ARG A 294 20.00 14.03 -11.45
CA ARG A 294 21.41 14.27 -11.78
C ARG A 294 22.31 14.22 -10.53
N GLU A 295 21.91 14.90 -9.46
CA GLU A 295 22.67 14.90 -8.20
C GLU A 295 22.66 13.53 -7.48
N LEU A 296 21.67 12.68 -7.76
CA LEU A 296 21.61 11.32 -7.27
C LEU A 296 22.52 10.35 -8.07
N GLY A 297 23.01 10.76 -9.24
CA GLY A 297 23.82 9.92 -10.14
C GLY A 297 23.10 9.52 -11.44
N GLY A 298 22.09 10.28 -11.85
CA GLY A 298 21.32 10.06 -13.07
C GLY A 298 20.42 8.81 -13.00
N GLU A 299 19.94 8.35 -14.16
CA GLU A 299 19.04 7.19 -14.23
C GLU A 299 19.64 5.92 -13.63
N THR A 300 20.96 5.75 -13.70
CA THR A 300 21.65 4.59 -13.11
C THR A 300 21.47 4.49 -11.60
N TRP A 301 21.17 5.61 -10.91
CA TRP A 301 20.84 5.59 -9.50
C TRP A 301 19.54 4.83 -9.26
N LEU A 302 18.52 4.96 -10.12
CA LEU A 302 17.22 4.30 -9.98
C LEU A 302 17.38 2.77 -9.99
N ASP A 303 18.26 2.25 -10.85
CA ASP A 303 18.52 0.81 -10.97
C ASP A 303 19.40 0.28 -9.83
N ASN A 304 20.28 1.11 -9.28
CA ASN A 304 21.32 0.71 -8.33
C ASN A 304 21.08 1.24 -6.90
N ARG A 305 19.82 1.54 -6.55
CA ARG A 305 19.43 2.03 -5.22
C ARG A 305 19.82 1.03 -4.12
N LYS A 306 20.92 1.32 -3.42
CA LYS A 306 21.46 0.47 -2.35
C LYS A 306 20.60 0.58 -1.10
N GLN A 307 20.04 -0.56 -0.69
CA GLN A 307 19.48 -0.74 0.64
C GLN A 307 20.61 -1.09 1.61
N THR A 308 20.79 -0.26 2.62
CA THR A 308 21.76 -0.50 3.71
C THR A 308 21.01 -0.79 4.99
N SER A 309 21.67 -1.42 5.97
CA SER A 309 21.07 -1.60 7.31
C SER A 309 20.62 -0.27 7.94
N LYS A 310 21.34 0.83 7.67
CA LYS A 310 20.94 2.17 8.12
C LYS A 310 19.66 2.68 7.45
N THR A 311 19.44 2.34 6.17
CA THR A 311 18.18 2.72 5.49
C THR A 311 17.02 1.86 5.98
N GLU A 312 17.24 0.57 6.20
CA GLU A 312 16.23 -0.33 6.82
C GLU A 312 15.81 0.17 8.20
N GLN A 313 16.78 0.54 9.04
CA GLN A 313 16.51 1.11 10.36
C GLN A 313 15.70 2.41 10.28
N ARG A 314 15.88 3.24 9.24
CA ARG A 314 15.07 4.45 9.04
C ARG A 314 13.64 4.11 8.62
N LEU A 315 13.44 3.10 7.78
CA LEU A 315 12.10 2.65 7.39
C LEU A 315 11.27 2.21 8.60
N THR A 316 11.92 1.65 9.62
CA THR A 316 11.28 1.26 10.89
C THR A 316 11.08 2.42 11.88
N LYS A 317 11.61 3.62 11.61
CA LYS A 317 11.40 4.79 12.47
C LYS A 317 10.04 5.41 12.22
N LEU A 318 9.10 5.06 13.09
CA LEU A 318 7.77 5.64 13.15
C LEU A 318 7.35 5.78 14.61
N CYS A 319 6.44 6.70 14.88
CA CYS A 319 5.77 6.79 16.18
C CYS A 319 4.99 5.50 16.41
N ARG A 320 5.30 4.77 17.48
CA ARG A 320 4.67 3.48 17.75
C ARG A 320 3.18 3.57 18.02
N THR A 321 2.69 4.75 18.39
CA THR A 321 1.28 4.98 18.74
C THR A 321 0.45 5.43 17.55
N CYS A 322 0.87 6.50 16.87
CA CYS A 322 0.07 7.10 15.78
C CYS A 322 0.63 6.82 14.37
N GLY A 323 1.78 6.14 14.24
CA GLY A 323 2.41 5.87 12.95
C GLY A 323 3.13 7.06 12.31
N ALA A 324 3.20 8.21 12.97
CA ALA A 324 3.84 9.41 12.43
C ALA A 324 5.33 9.20 12.09
N ARG A 325 5.83 9.83 11.02
CA ARG A 325 7.17 9.59 10.46
C ARG A 325 7.96 10.87 10.24
N GLU A 326 9.28 10.73 10.25
CA GLU A 326 10.18 11.77 9.73
C GLU A 326 10.04 11.87 8.20
N PRO A 327 10.14 13.07 7.59
CA PRO A 327 10.50 14.34 8.23
C PRO A 327 9.30 15.19 8.68
N LEU A 328 8.06 14.68 8.60
CA LEU A 328 6.87 15.45 9.01
C LEU A 328 6.85 15.76 10.50
N VAL A 329 7.30 14.81 11.32
CA VAL A 329 7.49 15.02 12.76
C VAL A 329 8.90 14.65 13.17
N THR A 330 9.40 15.29 14.23
CA THR A 330 10.65 14.85 14.88
C THR A 330 10.32 13.71 15.83
N LEU A 331 11.00 12.57 15.69
CA LEU A 331 10.76 11.41 16.53
C LEU A 331 11.73 11.37 17.72
N MET A 332 11.18 11.22 18.92
CA MET A 332 11.92 11.01 20.16
C MET A 332 12.08 9.52 20.43
N ARG A 333 13.30 9.10 20.75
CA ARG A 333 13.60 7.74 21.19
C ARG A 333 13.21 7.59 22.66
N CYS A 334 12.55 6.49 23.02
CA CYS A 334 12.24 6.21 24.42
C CYS A 334 13.52 6.21 25.27
N ASN A 335 13.52 6.93 26.39
CA ASN A 335 14.69 7.01 27.25
C ASN A 335 15.02 5.71 27.98
N ASN A 336 14.03 4.84 28.23
CA ASN A 336 14.28 3.57 28.90
C ASN A 336 14.77 2.52 27.90
N CYS A 337 13.91 2.09 26.97
CA CYS A 337 14.29 1.00 26.08
C CYS A 337 15.30 1.38 25.00
N LYS A 338 15.36 2.66 24.59
CA LYS A 338 16.16 3.09 23.46
C LYS A 338 15.84 2.31 22.14
N TYR A 339 14.65 1.78 21.89
CA TYR A 339 14.32 1.16 20.59
C TYR A 339 13.07 1.76 19.95
N THR A 340 12.10 2.11 20.77
CA THR A 340 10.82 2.65 20.28
C THR A 340 10.90 4.16 20.09
N TYR A 341 10.24 4.64 19.03
CA TYR A 341 10.15 6.05 18.68
C TYR A 341 8.74 6.58 18.91
N TYR A 342 8.65 7.84 19.32
CA TYR A 342 7.38 8.54 19.58
C TYR A 342 7.47 9.98 19.07
N CYS A 343 6.38 10.50 18.51
CA CYS A 343 6.31 11.92 18.13
C CYS A 343 5.99 12.84 19.32
N SER A 344 5.49 12.30 20.44
CA SER A 344 5.11 13.09 21.62
C SER A 344 5.15 12.25 22.91
N ARG A 345 5.11 12.90 24.09
CA ARG A 345 5.07 12.22 25.40
C ARG A 345 3.72 11.52 25.62
N GLU A 346 2.65 12.05 25.06
CA GLU A 346 1.30 11.49 25.11
C GLU A 346 1.27 10.16 24.36
N CYS A 347 1.84 10.12 23.15
CA CYS A 347 2.01 8.89 22.39
C CYS A 347 2.83 7.86 23.19
N GLN A 348 3.93 8.27 23.80
CA GLN A 348 4.75 7.38 24.63
C GLN A 348 3.96 6.78 25.81
N ARG A 349 3.18 7.59 26.54
CA ARG A 349 2.37 7.13 27.67
C ARG A 349 1.28 6.15 27.21
N ALA A 350 0.63 6.44 26.09
CA ALA A 350 -0.42 5.59 25.53
C ALA A 350 0.11 4.19 25.16
N ASN A 351 1.32 4.09 24.63
CA ASN A 351 1.93 2.82 24.26
C ASN A 351 2.67 2.11 25.41
N TRP A 352 2.82 2.74 26.58
CA TRP A 352 3.68 2.26 27.66
C TRP A 352 3.35 0.83 28.11
N LYS A 353 2.06 0.48 28.21
CA LYS A 353 1.62 -0.85 28.64
C LYS A 353 2.15 -1.97 27.76
N LEU A 354 2.08 -1.79 26.43
CA LEU A 354 2.59 -2.76 25.45
C LEU A 354 4.11 -2.77 25.36
N HIS A 355 4.73 -1.64 25.67
CA HIS A 355 6.16 -1.43 25.49
C HIS A 355 7.01 -1.86 26.71
N ASN A 356 6.43 -1.87 27.91
CA ASN A 356 7.14 -2.10 29.17
C ASN A 356 7.92 -3.42 29.20
N GLU A 357 7.39 -4.48 28.60
CA GLU A 357 8.04 -5.79 28.51
C GLU A 357 9.43 -5.71 27.87
N ARG A 358 9.59 -4.86 26.85
CA ARG A 358 10.89 -4.67 26.18
C ARG A 358 11.90 -3.97 27.08
N ALA A 359 11.45 -3.06 27.93
CA ALA A 359 12.34 -2.43 28.90
C ALA A 359 12.82 -3.46 29.93
N GLN A 360 11.93 -4.34 30.40
CA GLN A 360 12.30 -5.42 31.32
C GLN A 360 13.31 -6.40 30.72
N ILE A 361 13.20 -6.71 29.41
CA ILE A 361 14.18 -7.54 28.70
C ILE A 361 15.57 -6.87 28.73
N LEU A 362 15.64 -5.56 28.52
CA LEU A 362 16.92 -4.83 28.55
C LEU A 362 17.50 -4.76 29.96
N ASP A 363 16.67 -4.52 30.97
CA ASP A 363 17.09 -4.57 32.39
C ASP A 363 17.59 -5.97 32.77
N LYS A 364 16.98 -7.03 32.21
CA LYS A 364 17.44 -8.42 32.39
C LYS A 364 18.79 -8.64 31.70
N ILE A 365 18.97 -8.13 30.49
CA ILE A 365 20.25 -8.20 29.75
C ILE A 365 21.35 -7.46 30.52
N GLU A 366 21.07 -6.26 31.03
CA GLU A 366 22.03 -5.47 31.80
C GLU A 366 22.42 -6.19 33.09
N ARG A 367 21.46 -6.72 33.85
CA ARG A 367 21.76 -7.54 35.03
C ARG A 367 22.56 -8.79 34.69
N MET A 368 22.22 -9.47 33.60
CA MET A 368 22.95 -10.64 33.11
C MET A 368 24.39 -10.28 32.72
N SER A 369 24.64 -9.07 32.20
CA SER A 369 25.99 -8.64 31.82
C SER A 369 26.98 -8.57 32.98
N LEU A 370 26.47 -8.51 34.23
CA LEU A 370 27.27 -8.53 35.45
C LEU A 370 27.75 -9.94 35.82
N THR A 371 27.00 -10.98 35.46
CA THR A 371 27.26 -12.37 35.89
C THR A 371 27.63 -13.31 34.75
N ASP A 372 27.08 -13.08 33.55
CA ASP A 372 27.30 -13.83 32.32
C ASP A 372 27.35 -12.88 31.11
N PRO A 373 28.52 -12.27 30.83
CA PRO A 373 28.68 -11.32 29.72
C PRO A 373 28.36 -11.93 28.35
N ASP A 374 28.68 -13.21 28.13
CA ASP A 374 28.45 -13.89 26.85
C ASP A 374 26.96 -14.21 26.66
N GLY A 375 26.27 -14.66 27.71
CA GLY A 375 24.82 -14.81 27.73
C GLY A 375 24.09 -13.49 27.53
N ALA A 376 24.55 -12.42 28.18
CA ALA A 376 23.97 -11.08 28.01
C ALA A 376 24.13 -10.57 26.58
N LYS A 377 25.31 -10.75 25.98
CA LYS A 377 25.55 -10.41 24.57
C LYS A 377 24.67 -11.23 23.64
N ARG A 378 24.54 -12.54 23.86
CA ARG A 378 23.65 -13.42 23.09
C ARG A 378 22.19 -12.97 23.18
N ALA A 379 21.71 -12.64 24.39
CA ALA A 379 20.36 -12.15 24.60
C ALA A 379 20.11 -10.77 23.95
N ALA A 380 21.12 -9.89 23.96
CA ALA A 380 21.07 -8.61 23.27
C ALA A 380 21.00 -8.77 21.75
N ASP A 381 21.86 -9.61 21.18
CA ASP A 381 21.87 -9.94 19.75
C ASP A 381 20.54 -10.61 19.36
N TRP A 382 20.00 -11.49 20.20
CA TRP A 382 18.72 -12.18 19.97
C TRP A 382 17.55 -11.22 19.89
N SER A 383 17.42 -10.34 20.90
CA SER A 383 16.38 -9.31 20.93
C SER A 383 16.47 -8.41 19.69
N GLN A 384 17.67 -8.02 19.28
CA GLN A 384 17.87 -7.21 18.07
C GLN A 384 17.52 -7.98 16.79
N TRP A 385 17.90 -9.27 16.69
CA TRP A 385 17.62 -10.12 15.53
C TRP A 385 16.11 -10.33 15.34
N CYS A 386 15.37 -10.67 16.40
CA CYS A 386 13.91 -10.84 16.34
C CYS A 386 13.16 -9.59 15.90
N ASN A 387 13.69 -8.40 16.22
CA ASN A 387 13.09 -7.12 15.84
C ASN A 387 13.63 -6.55 14.52
N ALA A 388 14.61 -7.20 13.89
CA ALA A 388 15.20 -6.71 12.66
C ALA A 388 14.30 -7.03 11.45
N ASN A 389 14.19 -6.05 10.55
CA ASN A 389 13.51 -6.20 9.27
C ASN A 389 14.47 -6.84 8.25
N HIS A 390 14.56 -8.17 8.24
CA HIS A 390 15.31 -8.93 7.22
C HIS A 390 14.46 -10.07 6.65
N ASP A 391 14.90 -10.62 5.51
CA ASP A 391 14.15 -11.62 4.74
C ASP A 391 13.61 -12.76 5.61
N ALA A 392 14.45 -13.36 6.47
CA ALA A 392 14.06 -14.45 7.36
C ALA A 392 12.88 -14.10 8.32
N ASN A 393 12.70 -12.82 8.68
CA ASN A 393 11.65 -12.34 9.59
C ASN A 393 10.56 -11.55 8.86
N GLN A 394 10.56 -11.54 7.52
CA GLN A 394 9.54 -10.92 6.68
C GLN A 394 9.21 -11.82 5.50
N PHE A 395 9.88 -11.66 4.36
CA PHE A 395 9.56 -12.36 3.11
C PHE A 395 9.67 -13.88 3.24
N GLY A 396 10.65 -14.40 3.99
CA GLY A 396 10.77 -15.82 4.31
C GLY A 396 9.49 -16.36 4.96
N LEU A 397 8.86 -15.59 5.86
CA LEU A 397 7.59 -15.97 6.49
C LEU A 397 6.42 -15.89 5.51
N VAL A 398 6.35 -14.83 4.70
CA VAL A 398 5.30 -14.64 3.68
C VAL A 398 5.31 -15.78 2.65
N HIS A 399 6.50 -16.22 2.23
CA HIS A 399 6.64 -17.36 1.32
C HIS A 399 6.45 -18.69 2.05
N ALA A 400 6.94 -18.88 3.27
CA ALA A 400 6.73 -20.13 4.01
C ALA A 400 5.22 -20.42 4.20
N LEU A 401 4.47 -19.41 4.63
CA LEU A 401 3.01 -19.51 4.79
C LEU A 401 2.27 -19.52 3.44
N GLY A 402 2.96 -19.26 2.33
CA GLY A 402 2.40 -19.08 0.99
C GLY A 402 1.18 -18.17 0.95
N LEU A 403 1.31 -16.99 1.58
CA LEU A 403 0.25 -15.96 1.64
C LEU A 403 -0.17 -15.41 0.26
N HIS A 404 0.60 -15.75 -0.78
CA HIS A 404 0.31 -15.46 -2.19
C HIS A 404 -0.88 -16.28 -2.70
N GLN A 405 -1.04 -17.50 -2.16
CA GLN A 405 -2.05 -18.46 -2.56
C GLN A 405 -3.24 -18.40 -1.60
N ASP A 406 -2.96 -18.48 -0.29
CA ASP A 406 -3.97 -18.35 0.75
C ASP A 406 -3.53 -17.34 1.83
N PRO A 407 -4.05 -16.10 1.77
CA PRO A 407 -3.82 -15.09 2.81
C PRO A 407 -4.32 -15.48 4.20
N GLU A 408 -5.29 -16.37 4.34
CA GLU A 408 -5.84 -16.77 5.65
C GLU A 408 -4.87 -17.67 6.42
N ARG A 409 -3.87 -18.26 5.76
CA ARG A 409 -2.77 -18.97 6.45
C ARG A 409 -2.02 -18.08 7.44
N GLY A 410 -1.99 -16.77 7.21
CA GLY A 410 -1.44 -15.82 8.18
C GLY A 410 -2.18 -15.76 9.53
N ARG A 411 -3.40 -16.31 9.61
CA ARG A 411 -4.21 -16.41 10.84
C ARG A 411 -4.31 -17.82 11.38
N THR A 412 -4.20 -18.83 10.53
CA THR A 412 -4.43 -20.24 10.90
C THR A 412 -3.14 -21.04 11.07
N HIS A 413 -2.03 -20.53 10.53
CA HIS A 413 -0.73 -21.19 10.53
C HIS A 413 0.35 -20.33 11.19
N ILE A 414 1.41 -21.01 11.64
CA ILE A 414 2.60 -20.41 12.24
C ILE A 414 3.86 -21.04 11.63
N VAL A 415 4.89 -20.22 11.42
CA VAL A 415 6.22 -20.71 11.07
C VAL A 415 7.01 -20.94 12.35
N ILE A 416 7.47 -22.16 12.60
CA ILE A 416 8.33 -22.45 13.75
C ILE A 416 9.79 -22.61 13.28
N LYS A 417 10.72 -21.96 14.00
CA LYS A 417 12.15 -21.87 13.68
C LYS A 417 12.99 -22.33 14.86
N TYR A 418 13.92 -23.25 14.61
CA TYR A 418 15.01 -23.55 15.53
C TYR A 418 16.25 -22.80 15.07
N VAL A 419 16.87 -22.03 15.95
CA VAL A 419 18.00 -21.17 15.60
C VAL A 419 19.24 -21.48 16.45
N GLU A 420 20.40 -21.25 15.85
CA GLU A 420 21.70 -21.33 16.51
C GLU A 420 22.38 -19.96 16.52
N TYR A 421 23.02 -19.62 17.63
CA TYR A 421 23.77 -18.38 17.78
C TYR A 421 25.16 -18.48 17.13
N VAL A 422 25.46 -17.54 16.24
CA VAL A 422 26.71 -17.41 15.49
C VAL A 422 27.45 -16.14 15.96
N PRO A 423 28.16 -16.19 17.10
CA PRO A 423 28.75 -15.00 17.71
C PRO A 423 29.79 -14.30 16.84
N THR A 424 30.43 -15.04 15.92
CA THR A 424 31.47 -14.55 15.01
C THR A 424 30.91 -13.75 13.82
N ALA A 425 29.61 -13.85 13.53
CA ALA A 425 29.02 -13.11 12.43
C ALA A 425 29.05 -11.60 12.69
N THR A 426 29.43 -10.81 11.70
CA THR A 426 29.57 -9.35 11.86
C THR A 426 28.26 -8.60 11.65
N LYS A 427 27.36 -9.12 10.82
CA LYS A 427 26.05 -8.51 10.54
C LYS A 427 24.99 -9.11 11.45
N LEU A 428 24.15 -8.26 12.05
CA LEU A 428 23.08 -8.67 12.95
C LEU A 428 22.22 -9.81 12.38
N LYS A 429 21.77 -9.69 11.12
CA LYS A 429 20.94 -10.72 10.45
C LYS A 429 21.60 -12.09 10.26
N HIS A 430 22.90 -12.22 10.55
CA HIS A 430 23.66 -13.47 10.48
C HIS A 430 24.13 -13.94 11.86
N LYS A 431 23.79 -13.21 12.94
CA LYS A 431 24.08 -13.62 14.32
C LYS A 431 23.29 -14.85 14.73
N PHE A 432 22.21 -15.17 14.03
CA PHE A 432 21.46 -16.40 14.21
C PHE A 432 21.28 -17.07 12.86
N SER A 433 21.47 -18.38 12.82
CA SER A 433 21.17 -19.23 11.67
C SER A 433 19.97 -20.08 11.99
N VAL A 434 19.02 -20.19 11.07
CA VAL A 434 17.87 -21.10 11.21
C VAL A 434 18.33 -22.50 10.82
N VAL A 435 18.36 -23.45 11.75
CA VAL A 435 18.86 -24.81 11.52
C VAL A 435 17.75 -25.72 10.99
N SER A 436 16.56 -25.57 11.57
CA SER A 436 15.36 -26.23 11.08
C SER A 436 14.17 -25.29 11.16
N CYS A 437 13.21 -25.47 10.26
CA CYS A 437 11.93 -24.78 10.31
C CYS A 437 10.84 -25.59 9.62
N GLY A 438 9.59 -25.22 9.90
CA GLY A 438 8.41 -25.80 9.28
C GLY A 438 7.19 -24.88 9.45
N VAL A 439 6.11 -25.22 8.76
CA VAL A 439 4.83 -24.49 8.84
C VAL A 439 3.80 -25.40 9.46
N PHE A 440 3.11 -24.92 10.49
CA PHE A 440 2.18 -25.73 11.28
C PHE A 440 0.85 -25.02 11.46
N LEU A 441 -0.23 -25.79 11.63
CA LEU A 441 -1.49 -25.24 12.10
C LEU A 441 -1.34 -24.81 13.56
N ILE A 442 -1.80 -23.61 13.89
CA ILE A 442 -1.63 -23.03 15.24
C ILE A 442 -2.17 -23.96 16.32
N LYS A 443 -3.40 -24.46 16.12
CA LYS A 443 -4.07 -25.37 17.06
C LYS A 443 -3.30 -26.66 17.35
N ASP A 444 -2.47 -27.12 16.41
CA ASP A 444 -1.76 -28.40 16.52
C ASP A 444 -0.45 -28.25 17.30
N VAL A 445 0.01 -27.00 17.53
CA VAL A 445 1.31 -26.69 18.16
C VAL A 445 1.21 -25.84 19.43
N LEU A 446 -0.01 -25.55 19.91
CA LEU A 446 -0.23 -24.77 21.14
C LEU A 446 0.54 -25.35 22.32
N ARG A 447 0.49 -26.67 22.52
CA ARG A 447 1.21 -27.34 23.60
C ARG A 447 2.73 -27.20 23.48
N ASP A 448 3.29 -27.26 22.27
CA ASP A 448 4.73 -27.07 22.07
C ASP A 448 5.14 -25.64 22.45
N ILE A 449 4.31 -24.65 22.10
CA ILE A 449 4.53 -23.23 22.45
C ILE A 449 4.44 -23.03 23.95
N GLU A 450 3.40 -23.56 24.61
CA GLU A 450 3.21 -23.45 26.06
C GLU A 450 4.39 -24.03 26.83
N VAL A 451 4.82 -25.24 26.48
CA VAL A 451 5.97 -25.91 27.10
C VAL A 451 7.25 -25.10 26.88
N ALA A 452 7.50 -24.63 25.66
CA ALA A 452 8.71 -23.88 25.35
C ALA A 452 8.73 -22.52 26.09
N MET A 453 7.61 -21.81 26.13
CA MET A 453 7.47 -20.50 26.76
C MET A 453 7.22 -20.56 28.28
N ASN A 454 7.08 -21.76 28.85
CA ASN A 454 6.71 -21.98 30.25
C ASN A 454 5.39 -21.27 30.62
N LEU A 455 4.38 -21.45 29.78
CA LEU A 455 3.00 -20.98 30.00
C LEU A 455 2.17 -22.09 30.65
N ASP A 456 1.11 -21.69 31.35
CA ASP A 456 0.16 -22.67 31.87
C ASP A 456 -0.66 -23.29 30.71
N PRO A 457 -1.12 -24.55 30.84
CA PRO A 457 -1.93 -25.19 29.80
C PRO A 457 -3.19 -24.38 29.47
N GLY A 458 -3.35 -24.01 28.20
CA GLY A 458 -4.44 -23.17 27.68
C GLY A 458 -4.07 -21.70 27.48
N GLU A 459 -2.99 -21.19 28.10
CA GLU A 459 -2.58 -19.79 27.94
C GLU A 459 -1.97 -19.50 26.56
N GLY A 460 -1.55 -20.54 25.81
CA GLY A 460 -0.93 -20.35 24.50
C GLY A 460 -1.86 -19.65 23.49
N GLU A 461 -3.17 -19.90 23.56
CA GLU A 461 -4.16 -19.29 22.68
C GLU A 461 -4.32 -17.79 22.97
N GLU A 462 -4.48 -17.42 24.25
CA GLU A 462 -4.57 -16.01 24.67
C GLU A 462 -3.28 -15.25 24.32
N TYR A 463 -2.13 -15.90 24.49
CA TYR A 463 -0.84 -15.30 24.16
C TYR A 463 -0.71 -15.03 22.65
N ILE A 464 -1.08 -15.98 21.78
CA ILE A 464 -1.10 -15.77 20.33
C ILE A 464 -2.10 -14.67 19.94
N ASP A 465 -3.30 -14.69 20.51
CA ASP A 465 -4.32 -13.67 20.26
C ASP A 465 -3.84 -12.27 20.64
N SER A 466 -3.05 -12.16 21.71
CA SER A 466 -2.44 -10.91 22.13
C SER A 466 -1.45 -10.37 21.07
N VAL A 467 -0.61 -11.24 20.50
CA VAL A 467 0.36 -10.88 19.45
C VAL A 467 -0.37 -10.50 18.17
N VAL A 468 -1.38 -11.28 17.78
CA VAL A 468 -2.22 -11.01 16.63
C VAL A 468 -2.96 -9.68 16.77
N ARG A 469 -3.51 -9.39 17.96
CA ARG A 469 -4.15 -8.12 18.28
C ARG A 469 -3.16 -6.97 18.16
N GLU A 470 -1.95 -7.11 18.70
CA GLU A 470 -0.92 -6.08 18.59
C GLU A 470 -0.56 -5.78 17.13
N VAL A 471 -0.41 -6.81 16.30
CA VAL A 471 -0.15 -6.64 14.86
C VAL A 471 -1.31 -5.93 14.15
N ARG A 472 -2.55 -6.25 14.52
CA ARG A 472 -3.78 -5.69 13.95
C ARG A 472 -4.00 -4.24 14.34
N GLU A 473 -3.70 -3.90 15.60
CA GLU A 473 -3.87 -2.56 16.17
C GLU A 473 -2.75 -1.61 15.76
N ARG A 474 -1.62 -2.12 15.24
CA ARG A 474 -0.59 -1.27 14.63
C ARG A 474 -1.23 -0.48 13.49
N PRO A 475 -1.27 0.86 13.55
CA PRO A 475 -1.88 1.67 12.51
C PRO A 475 -1.30 1.28 11.16
N GLY A 476 -2.18 0.84 10.25
CA GLY A 476 -1.82 0.56 8.88
C GLY A 476 -1.35 1.86 8.23
N GLU A 477 -0.26 1.78 7.48
CA GLU A 477 0.45 2.92 6.88
C GLU A 477 -0.40 3.75 5.90
N ASP A 478 -1.52 3.20 5.44
CA ASP A 478 -2.29 3.71 4.32
C ASP A 478 -3.77 3.30 4.33
N GLY A 479 -4.25 2.65 5.39
CA GLY A 479 -5.57 2.03 5.41
C GLY A 479 -5.70 0.79 4.52
N ARG A 480 -4.61 0.32 3.89
CA ARG A 480 -4.64 -0.90 3.09
C ARG A 480 -4.84 -2.12 3.97
N LYS A 481 -5.48 -3.13 3.40
CA LYS A 481 -5.69 -4.42 4.03
C LYS A 481 -4.35 -5.10 4.27
N ARG A 482 -4.02 -5.29 5.55
CA ARG A 482 -2.82 -6.01 5.97
C ARG A 482 -3.14 -7.49 6.18
N ILE A 483 -2.23 -8.34 5.72
CA ILE A 483 -2.21 -9.77 5.99
C ILE A 483 -1.20 -9.98 7.11
N GLN A 484 -1.72 -10.26 8.29
CA GLN A 484 -0.92 -10.60 9.47
C GLN A 484 -0.35 -12.01 9.35
N PHE A 485 0.76 -12.25 10.02
CA PHE A 485 1.36 -13.57 10.17
C PHE A 485 2.13 -13.63 11.49
N ILE A 486 2.30 -14.84 12.01
CA ILE A 486 3.03 -15.10 13.25
C ILE A 486 4.14 -16.11 13.02
N ASP A 487 5.18 -16.03 13.83
CA ASP A 487 6.30 -16.97 13.83
C ASP A 487 6.73 -17.28 15.26
N PHE A 488 7.20 -18.50 15.51
CA PHE A 488 7.75 -18.91 16.80
C PHE A 488 9.20 -19.32 16.62
N SER A 489 10.10 -18.73 17.40
CA SER A 489 11.53 -19.01 17.33
C SER A 489 12.06 -19.50 18.66
N LEU A 490 12.85 -20.58 18.63
CA LEU A 490 13.51 -21.17 19.80
C LEU A 490 14.93 -21.63 19.45
N GLY A 491 15.75 -21.91 20.46
CA GLY A 491 17.12 -22.39 20.30
C GLY A 491 17.86 -22.48 21.62
N ASP A 492 19.04 -23.09 21.61
CA ASP A 492 19.82 -23.32 22.82
C ASP A 492 20.39 -22.02 23.41
N GLY A 493 20.11 -21.79 24.70
CA GLY A 493 20.59 -20.63 25.44
C GLY A 493 19.98 -19.30 24.99
N ILE A 494 18.85 -19.30 24.30
CA ILE A 494 18.06 -18.10 24.02
C ILE A 494 16.65 -18.25 24.57
N SER A 495 16.03 -17.13 24.93
CA SER A 495 14.62 -17.13 25.31
C SER A 495 13.74 -17.36 24.08
N PRO A 496 12.74 -18.25 24.14
CA PRO A 496 11.77 -18.39 23.05
C PRO A 496 11.09 -17.06 22.71
N TRP A 497 10.72 -16.91 21.45
CA TRP A 497 10.16 -15.67 20.92
C TRP A 497 8.96 -15.96 20.03
N LEU A 498 7.79 -15.43 20.40
CA LEU A 498 6.63 -15.39 19.53
C LEU A 498 6.58 -14.03 18.82
N GLY A 499 6.84 -14.04 17.52
CA GLY A 499 6.84 -12.88 16.65
C GLY A 499 5.51 -12.69 15.93
N GLY A 500 5.23 -11.43 15.61
CA GLY A 500 4.07 -11.02 14.82
C GLY A 500 4.45 -9.95 13.80
N GLY A 501 4.11 -10.23 12.53
CA GLY A 501 4.35 -9.35 11.39
C GLY A 501 3.09 -9.15 10.56
N ALA A 502 3.12 -8.18 9.66
CA ALA A 502 2.06 -8.01 8.68
C ALA A 502 2.59 -7.38 7.41
N THR A 503 2.13 -7.91 6.27
CA THR A 503 2.43 -7.42 4.92
C THR A 503 1.15 -6.89 4.26
N THR A 504 1.26 -6.28 3.08
CA THR A 504 0.09 -5.87 2.29
C THR A 504 -0.06 -6.78 1.07
N ILE A 505 -1.26 -6.79 0.49
CA ILE A 505 -1.52 -7.55 -0.74
C ILE A 505 -0.64 -7.06 -1.89
N GLU A 506 -0.39 -5.75 -1.96
CA GLU A 506 0.48 -5.12 -2.96
C GLU A 506 1.92 -5.63 -2.83
N ALA A 507 2.42 -5.71 -1.59
CA ALA A 507 3.75 -6.24 -1.32
C ALA A 507 3.85 -7.72 -1.71
N ILE A 508 2.81 -8.53 -1.44
CA ILE A 508 2.74 -9.93 -1.88
C ILE A 508 2.74 -10.04 -3.41
N ARG A 509 1.97 -9.22 -4.12
CA ARG A 509 1.94 -9.23 -5.59
C ARG A 509 3.27 -8.79 -6.22
N ALA A 510 3.94 -7.84 -5.59
CA ALA A 510 5.25 -7.37 -6.05
C ALA A 510 6.36 -8.43 -5.89
N HIS A 511 6.14 -9.48 -5.10
CA HIS A 511 7.12 -10.54 -4.84
C HIS A 511 6.48 -11.89 -5.15
N PRO A 512 6.64 -12.45 -6.37
CA PRO A 512 6.08 -13.76 -6.71
C PRO A 512 6.45 -14.84 -5.70
N TYR A 513 5.56 -15.81 -5.49
CA TYR A 513 5.81 -16.93 -4.58
C TYR A 513 7.11 -17.65 -4.93
N ASN A 514 8.01 -17.74 -3.95
CA ASN A 514 9.25 -18.49 -4.07
C ASN A 514 9.06 -19.90 -3.47
N PRO A 515 9.01 -20.98 -4.27
CA PRO A 515 8.92 -22.34 -3.74
C PRO A 515 10.17 -22.76 -2.97
N ASP A 516 11.33 -22.15 -3.24
CA ASP A 516 12.59 -22.35 -2.53
C ASP A 516 12.75 -21.42 -1.32
N TRP A 517 11.65 -21.02 -0.68
CA TRP A 517 11.65 -20.01 0.38
C TRP A 517 12.60 -20.31 1.55
N ARG A 518 12.90 -21.59 1.82
CA ARG A 518 13.87 -21.99 2.84
C ARG A 518 15.24 -21.32 2.63
N LYS A 519 15.65 -21.09 1.38
CA LYS A 519 16.91 -20.39 1.04
C LYS A 519 16.92 -18.92 1.47
N LEU A 520 15.78 -18.34 1.83
CA LEU A 520 15.67 -16.95 2.31
C LEU A 520 15.99 -16.81 3.80
N PHE A 521 16.02 -17.91 4.56
CA PHE A 521 16.27 -17.87 6.00
C PHE A 521 17.75 -17.69 6.36
N ASN A 522 18.66 -18.25 5.55
CA ASN A 522 20.11 -18.25 5.82
C ASN A 522 20.92 -17.76 4.63
N VAL A 523 22.13 -17.28 4.90
CA VAL A 523 23.18 -17.20 3.87
C VAL A 523 23.92 -18.53 3.86
N GLY A 524 23.64 -19.37 2.87
CA GLY A 524 24.27 -20.69 2.73
C GLY A 524 23.24 -21.81 2.67
N ALA A 525 23.42 -22.83 3.51
CA ALA A 525 22.54 -23.99 3.53
C ALA A 525 21.12 -23.61 4.01
N PRO A 526 20.07 -24.05 3.30
CA PRO A 526 18.70 -23.86 3.76
C PRO A 526 18.44 -24.67 5.05
N PRO A 527 17.53 -24.20 5.93
CA PRO A 527 17.11 -24.94 7.12
C PRO A 527 16.46 -26.27 6.73
N SER A 528 16.75 -27.31 7.52
CA SER A 528 16.13 -28.63 7.42
C SER A 528 14.65 -28.61 7.84
N PRO A 529 13.83 -29.58 7.41
CA PRO A 529 12.46 -29.73 7.91
C PRO A 529 12.43 -29.95 9.42
N MET A 530 11.53 -29.26 10.11
CA MET A 530 11.39 -29.36 11.57
C MET A 530 10.50 -30.53 11.96
N LYS A 531 10.85 -31.20 13.06
CA LYS A 531 10.01 -32.20 13.72
C LYS A 531 9.72 -31.73 15.14
N LEU A 532 8.45 -31.61 15.48
CA LEU A 532 8.01 -31.18 16.81
C LEU A 532 7.80 -32.38 17.74
N VAL A 533 7.92 -32.16 19.04
CA VAL A 533 7.76 -33.20 20.06
C VAL A 533 6.31 -33.69 20.13
N SER A 534 5.35 -32.81 19.88
CA SER A 534 3.93 -33.16 19.72
C SER A 534 3.63 -34.12 18.57
N GLY A 535 4.53 -34.26 17.60
CA GLY A 535 4.28 -34.98 16.36
C GLY A 535 3.42 -34.21 15.34
N ALA A 536 3.15 -32.92 15.59
CA ALA A 536 2.43 -32.07 14.63
C ALA A 536 3.12 -32.08 13.25
N LYS A 537 2.30 -32.17 12.20
CA LYS A 537 2.76 -32.34 10.82
C LYS A 537 3.12 -30.99 10.19
N ASP A 538 4.27 -30.92 9.54
CA ASP A 538 4.63 -29.79 8.68
C ASP A 538 3.71 -29.75 7.45
N VAL A 539 3.04 -28.61 7.24
CA VAL A 539 2.06 -28.36 6.18
C VAL A 539 2.52 -27.27 5.22
N GLU A 540 3.84 -27.05 5.06
CA GLU A 540 4.40 -26.02 4.18
C GLU A 540 3.85 -26.02 2.74
N HIS A 541 3.45 -27.18 2.21
CA HIS A 541 2.95 -27.34 0.84
C HIS A 541 1.47 -27.76 0.74
N VAL A 542 0.72 -27.67 1.84
CA VAL A 542 -0.73 -27.92 1.86
C VAL A 542 -1.43 -26.56 1.92
N PHE A 543 -2.14 -26.21 0.84
CA PHE A 543 -2.82 -24.92 0.66
C PHE A 543 -4.33 -25.08 0.66
#